data_AF-A0A932JEK3-F1
#
_entry.id   AF-A0A932JEK3-F1
#
_cell.length_a   1.000
_cell.length_b   1.000
_cell.length_c   1.000
_cell.angle_alpha   90.00
_cell.angle_beta   90.00
_cell.angle_gamma   90.00
#
_symmetry.space_group_name_H-M   'P 1'
#
loop_
_entity.id
_entity.type
_entity.pdbx_description
1 polymer ?
#
loop_
_entity_poly.entity_id
_entity_poly.type
_entity_poly.pdbx_seq_one_letter_code
_entity_poly.pdbx_strand_id
1 'polypeptide(L)'
;MNSRPKSALKSISLALIFSLLCEQIAFANPELKPIEWPFRERPEIHFQFPASVARVEDAWVAPRARHDDKLFILIQDAHTNESGQINLAKALDIILQNEKGIRQIFVEAGNGNDSLSFLRKYGTAKQRREIAMRYLRQGTLHGEELLDLTSDREFNLWGVENPELYLKAVEAYRYTARERGKFEVYLSQIENTVKTLKPRVYNPLLLEFDVKRERFLKGETGFPEYIEMLTEYGDLSSSPFEHLKALKRLKSLESKIDFKKASEEQAAAISSLSEADQKEILELAKGLKLPEKLAADDRNGQKAFYALLEEKLEVRSEKLEDRKKYKELFKYISYLHAASKIDPAKIIDEQAALENAVYDSLTRTTDEVVLRRSDRILHSLKKLFDFTLTPEEFEAYKKDSENFTITSGSTTLTTSLTGFLNKQIMDLGQYYERALFLKSGFDAIVARAEEFYALTRARDEAFVENALKKLEVRSEKLEGEQKAVLITGGYHTPNLKSILRRKNISYISVQPQVLHETNHRRYEKLRLDQKFSAHFLGAVAVGSPAATARIVPVMDGLTGARLAGEV
;
A
#
# COMPACT_ATOMS: atom_id res chain seq x y z
N MET A 1 -3.96 27.85 -62.87
CA MET A 1 -4.01 26.50 -62.24
C MET A 1 -2.70 26.31 -61.49
N ASN A 2 -2.57 26.09 -60.18
CA ASN A 2 -3.52 25.78 -59.12
C ASN A 2 -3.17 26.63 -57.89
N SER A 3 -4.15 27.40 -57.41
CA SER A 3 -4.11 28.11 -56.14
C SER A 3 -4.05 27.09 -55.00
N ARG A 4 -2.86 26.86 -54.43
CA ARG A 4 -2.74 26.12 -53.15
C ARG A 4 -3.60 26.84 -52.10
N PRO A 5 -4.41 26.11 -51.31
CA PRO A 5 -5.45 26.71 -50.50
C PRO A 5 -4.82 27.49 -49.35
N LYS A 6 -4.79 28.82 -49.46
CA LYS A 6 -4.39 29.73 -48.37
C LYS A 6 -5.18 29.48 -47.07
N SER A 7 -6.35 28.83 -47.16
CA SER A 7 -7.12 28.39 -46.00
C SER A 7 -6.45 27.25 -45.22
N ALA A 8 -5.87 26.25 -45.88
CA ALA A 8 -5.23 25.13 -45.20
C ALA A 8 -3.98 25.57 -44.43
N LEU A 9 -3.18 26.46 -45.01
CA LEU A 9 -2.03 27.07 -44.35
C LEU A 9 -2.46 27.90 -43.13
N LYS A 10 -3.54 28.69 -43.25
CA LYS A 10 -4.10 29.43 -42.11
C LYS A 10 -4.61 28.50 -41.00
N SER A 11 -5.28 27.41 -41.34
CA SER A 11 -5.77 26.43 -40.34
C SER A 11 -4.62 25.72 -39.62
N ILE A 12 -3.57 25.34 -40.35
CA ILE A 12 -2.36 24.73 -39.76
C ILE A 12 -1.64 25.73 -38.86
N SER A 13 -1.47 26.97 -39.32
CA SER A 13 -0.87 28.03 -38.50
C SER A 13 -1.70 28.33 -37.24
N LEU A 14 -3.03 28.35 -37.33
CA LEU A 14 -3.90 28.56 -36.17
C LEU A 14 -3.79 27.41 -35.17
N ALA A 15 -3.73 26.17 -35.65
CA ALA A 15 -3.56 24.98 -34.81
C ALA A 15 -2.19 24.97 -34.12
N LEU A 16 -1.13 25.36 -34.81
CA LEU A 16 0.22 25.50 -34.24
C LEU A 16 0.28 26.61 -33.19
N ILE A 17 -0.31 27.78 -33.47
CA ILE A 17 -0.39 28.88 -32.51
C ILE A 17 -1.15 28.44 -31.26
N PHE A 18 -2.28 27.76 -31.42
CA PHE A 18 -3.07 27.24 -30.30
C PHE A 18 -2.28 26.20 -29.49
N SER A 19 -1.60 25.27 -30.16
CA SER A 19 -0.76 24.26 -29.50
C SER A 19 0.38 24.87 -28.70
N LEU A 20 1.08 25.85 -29.29
CA LEU A 20 2.18 26.56 -28.61
C LEU A 20 1.66 27.41 -27.44
N LEU A 21 0.47 28.00 -27.55
CA LEU A 21 -0.15 28.74 -26.45
C LEU A 21 -0.52 27.81 -25.28
N CYS A 22 -1.08 26.63 -25.58
CA CYS A 22 -1.37 25.61 -24.58
C CYS A 22 -0.08 25.07 -23.92
N GLU A 23 0.99 24.90 -24.68
CA GLU A 23 2.31 24.49 -24.17
C GLU A 23 2.88 25.56 -23.22
N GLN A 24 2.81 26.84 -23.56
CA GLN A 24 3.26 27.92 -22.67
C GLN A 24 2.41 28.04 -21.41
N ILE A 25 1.09 27.84 -21.49
CA ILE A 25 0.22 27.79 -20.31
C ILE A 25 0.56 26.59 -19.41
N ALA A 26 0.82 25.42 -20.00
CA ALA A 26 1.24 24.22 -19.28
C ALA A 26 2.62 24.39 -18.62
N PHE A 27 3.57 25.05 -19.28
CA PHE A 27 4.90 25.32 -18.74
C PHE A 27 4.89 26.39 -17.63
N ALA A 28 4.01 27.40 -17.74
CA ALA A 28 3.88 28.48 -16.77
C ALA A 28 3.12 28.09 -15.49
N ASN A 29 2.36 26.98 -15.52
CA ASN A 29 1.67 26.45 -14.35
C ASN A 29 2.05 24.97 -14.15
N PRO A 30 3.11 24.68 -13.37
CA PRO A 30 3.56 23.30 -13.10
C PRO A 30 2.54 22.45 -12.33
N GLU A 31 1.40 23.01 -11.90
CA GLU A 31 0.28 22.30 -11.28
C GLU A 31 -0.84 21.91 -12.26
N LEU A 32 -0.73 22.24 -13.57
CA LEU A 32 -1.67 21.78 -14.59
C LEU A 32 -1.60 20.26 -14.75
N LYS A 33 -2.50 19.57 -14.05
CA LYS A 33 -2.75 18.14 -14.26
C LYS A 33 -3.36 17.95 -15.65
N PRO A 34 -2.90 16.98 -16.46
CA PRO A 34 -3.54 16.68 -17.73
C PRO A 34 -5.03 16.38 -17.51
N ILE A 35 -5.87 16.85 -18.43
CA ILE A 35 -7.31 16.55 -18.43
C ILE A 35 -7.47 15.03 -18.51
N GLU A 36 -7.85 14.40 -17.40
CA GLU A 36 -8.21 12.98 -17.38
C GLU A 36 -9.54 12.81 -18.14
N TRP A 37 -9.46 12.32 -19.38
CA TRP A 37 -10.66 11.98 -20.13
C TRP A 37 -11.39 10.83 -19.42
N PRO A 38 -12.69 10.95 -19.13
CA PRO A 38 -13.42 9.99 -18.28
C PRO A 38 -13.70 8.63 -18.93
N PHE A 39 -13.10 8.33 -20.10
CA PHE A 39 -13.21 7.06 -20.82
C PHE A 39 -12.04 6.11 -20.55
N ARG A 40 -11.49 6.11 -19.33
CA ARG A 40 -10.54 5.06 -18.93
C ARG A 40 -11.32 3.90 -18.34
N GLU A 41 -11.70 2.97 -19.21
CA GLU A 41 -12.15 1.64 -18.79
C GLU A 41 -11.09 1.08 -17.84
N ARG A 42 -11.48 0.79 -16.58
CA ARG A 42 -10.66 -0.09 -15.74
C ARG A 42 -10.54 -1.42 -16.50
N PRO A 43 -9.44 -2.18 -16.36
CA PRO A 43 -9.40 -3.48 -17.01
C PRO A 43 -10.61 -4.26 -16.50
N GLU A 44 -11.47 -4.75 -17.39
CA GLU A 44 -12.65 -5.49 -16.97
C GLU A 44 -12.20 -6.77 -16.26
N ILE A 45 -12.32 -6.77 -14.94
CA ILE A 45 -12.18 -7.99 -14.16
C ILE A 45 -13.55 -8.67 -14.23
N HIS A 46 -13.70 -9.66 -15.10
CA HIS A 46 -14.96 -10.38 -15.28
C HIS A 46 -15.31 -11.30 -14.09
N PHE A 47 -14.57 -11.22 -12.99
CA PHE A 47 -14.76 -12.01 -11.78
C PHE A 47 -14.61 -11.16 -10.51
N GLN A 48 -15.30 -11.56 -9.45
CA GLN A 48 -15.23 -10.91 -8.15
C GLN A 48 -14.65 -11.86 -7.11
N PHE A 49 -13.89 -11.30 -6.17
CA PHE A 49 -13.44 -12.04 -5.00
C PHE A 49 -14.51 -11.97 -3.90
N PRO A 50 -14.76 -13.07 -3.16
CA PRO A 50 -15.45 -12.97 -1.89
C PRO A 50 -14.72 -11.98 -0.99
N ALA A 51 -15.45 -11.08 -0.32
CA ALA A 51 -14.87 -10.04 0.52
C ALA A 51 -13.98 -10.60 1.64
N SER A 52 -14.25 -11.84 2.08
CA SER A 52 -13.48 -12.59 3.08
C SER A 52 -12.16 -13.18 2.56
N VAL A 53 -11.93 -13.16 1.25
CA VAL A 53 -10.74 -13.73 0.59
C VAL A 53 -9.80 -12.62 0.14
N ALA A 54 -10.26 -11.69 -0.69
CA ALA A 54 -9.41 -10.64 -1.24
C ALA A 54 -10.24 -9.44 -1.71
N ARG A 55 -9.57 -8.32 -1.94
CA ARG A 55 -10.13 -7.15 -2.61
C ARG A 55 -9.20 -6.68 -3.73
N VAL A 56 -9.78 -6.09 -4.77
CA VAL A 56 -9.02 -5.33 -5.76
C VAL A 56 -8.76 -3.95 -5.17
N GLU A 57 -7.49 -3.64 -4.93
CA GLU A 57 -7.05 -2.36 -4.35
C GLU A 57 -7.01 -1.27 -5.43
N ASP A 58 -6.44 -1.58 -6.60
CA ASP A 58 -6.22 -0.63 -7.69
C ASP A 58 -6.17 -1.37 -9.03
N ALA A 59 -6.43 -0.68 -10.12
CA ALA A 59 -6.27 -1.22 -11.47
C ALA A 59 -6.00 -0.11 -12.47
N TRP A 60 -5.15 -0.39 -13.47
CA TRP A 60 -4.77 0.58 -14.49
C TRP A 60 -4.64 -0.09 -15.86
N VAL A 61 -5.23 0.55 -16.87
CA VAL A 61 -5.10 0.14 -18.28
C VAL A 61 -4.12 1.06 -18.99
N ALA A 62 -3.16 0.45 -19.67
CA ALA A 62 -2.22 1.15 -20.53
C ALA A 62 -2.96 1.87 -21.68
N PRO A 63 -2.64 3.15 -21.97
CA PRO A 63 -3.21 3.85 -23.12
C PRO A 63 -3.06 3.07 -24.43
N ARG A 64 -4.16 2.98 -25.19
CA ARG A 64 -4.26 2.24 -26.46
C ARG A 64 -3.99 0.73 -26.33
N ALA A 65 -4.12 0.19 -25.13
CA ALA A 65 -3.99 -1.24 -24.93
C ALA A 65 -4.99 -2.00 -25.79
N ARG A 66 -4.50 -2.98 -26.54
CA ARG A 66 -5.33 -3.99 -27.21
C ARG A 66 -5.66 -5.10 -26.23
N HIS A 67 -6.70 -5.87 -26.55
CA HIS A 67 -7.13 -7.02 -25.75
C HIS A 67 -6.00 -8.03 -25.49
N ASP A 68 -5.02 -8.12 -26.40
CA ASP A 68 -3.90 -9.05 -26.32
C ASP A 68 -2.62 -8.42 -25.71
N ASP A 69 -2.72 -7.23 -25.13
CA ASP A 69 -1.57 -6.57 -24.52
C ASP A 69 -1.24 -7.13 -23.13
N LYS A 70 0.02 -6.93 -22.71
CA LYS A 70 0.55 -7.45 -21.45
C LYS A 70 -0.27 -6.95 -20.25
N LEU A 71 -0.67 -7.87 -19.37
CA LEU A 71 -1.37 -7.60 -18.12
C LEU A 71 -0.69 -8.32 -16.95
N PHE A 72 -0.36 -7.57 -15.91
CA PHE A 72 0.12 -8.12 -14.64
C PHE A 72 -0.97 -8.06 -13.57
N ILE A 73 -1.26 -9.19 -12.95
CA ILE A 73 -2.06 -9.24 -11.72
C ILE A 73 -1.08 -9.29 -10.54
N LEU A 74 -0.96 -8.18 -9.81
CA LEU A 74 -0.15 -8.07 -8.61
C LEU A 74 -0.94 -8.65 -7.43
N ILE A 75 -0.37 -9.59 -6.69
CA ILE A 75 -0.97 -10.11 -5.44
C ILE A 75 -0.04 -9.79 -4.27
N GLN A 76 -0.57 -9.14 -3.24
CA GLN A 76 0.22 -8.83 -2.04
C GLN A 76 0.43 -10.06 -1.17
N ASP A 77 1.70 -10.31 -0.85
CA ASP A 77 2.14 -11.31 0.11
C ASP A 77 2.16 -10.74 1.55
N ALA A 78 1.44 -11.39 2.47
CA ALA A 78 1.44 -11.08 3.89
C ALA A 78 2.53 -11.86 4.68
N HIS A 79 3.43 -12.53 3.97
CA HIS A 79 4.56 -13.31 4.47
C HIS A 79 4.15 -14.35 5.52
N THR A 80 4.56 -14.19 6.78
CA THR A 80 4.33 -15.21 7.82
C THR A 80 2.89 -15.26 8.34
N ASN A 81 1.98 -14.45 7.80
CA ASN A 81 0.59 -14.40 8.23
C ASN A 81 -0.22 -15.59 7.68
N GLU A 82 -0.62 -16.53 8.54
CA GLU A 82 -1.36 -17.73 8.13
C GLU A 82 -2.65 -17.40 7.35
N SER A 83 -3.47 -16.48 7.87
CA SER A 83 -4.72 -16.10 7.21
C SER A 83 -4.49 -15.45 5.84
N GLY A 84 -3.48 -14.58 5.76
CA GLY A 84 -3.06 -13.94 4.51
C GLY A 84 -2.58 -14.96 3.48
N GLN A 85 -1.74 -15.93 3.86
CA GLN A 85 -1.26 -16.98 2.96
C GLN A 85 -2.38 -17.89 2.45
N ILE A 86 -3.31 -18.30 3.32
CA ILE A 86 -4.46 -19.10 2.90
C ILE A 86 -5.33 -18.32 1.91
N ASN A 87 -5.54 -17.04 2.17
CA ASN A 87 -6.36 -16.19 1.31
C ASN A 87 -5.66 -15.82 0.00
N LEU A 88 -4.32 -15.69 0.00
CA LEU A 88 -3.50 -15.58 -1.20
C LEU A 88 -3.69 -16.82 -2.08
N ALA A 89 -3.60 -18.03 -1.51
CA ALA A 89 -3.83 -19.28 -2.24
C ALA A 89 -5.22 -19.32 -2.89
N LYS A 90 -6.26 -18.92 -2.16
CA LYS A 90 -7.64 -18.85 -2.67
C LYS A 90 -7.81 -17.78 -3.76
N ALA A 91 -7.22 -16.60 -3.57
CA ALA A 91 -7.29 -15.52 -4.56
C ALA A 91 -6.61 -15.94 -5.86
N LEU A 92 -5.43 -16.56 -5.78
CA LEU A 92 -4.73 -17.11 -6.92
C LEU A 92 -5.54 -18.21 -7.62
N ASP A 93 -6.17 -19.11 -6.86
CA ASP A 93 -7.05 -20.15 -7.41
C ASP A 93 -8.23 -19.53 -8.20
N ILE A 94 -8.88 -18.51 -7.65
CA ILE A 94 -9.96 -17.77 -8.33
C ILE A 94 -9.45 -17.10 -9.62
N ILE A 95 -8.28 -16.46 -9.58
CA ILE A 95 -7.68 -15.84 -10.78
C ILE A 95 -7.44 -16.89 -11.86
N LEU A 96 -6.79 -18.00 -11.51
CA LEU A 96 -6.47 -19.08 -12.47
C LEU A 96 -7.72 -19.79 -13.03
N GLN A 97 -8.82 -19.81 -12.29
CA GLN A 97 -10.10 -20.34 -12.79
C GLN A 97 -10.71 -19.47 -13.87
N ASN A 98 -10.61 -18.15 -13.72
CA ASN A 98 -11.27 -17.18 -14.59
C ASN A 98 -10.36 -16.72 -15.76
N GLU A 99 -9.04 -16.75 -15.57
CA GLU A 99 -8.05 -16.31 -16.56
C GLU A 99 -7.21 -17.48 -17.09
N LYS A 100 -7.79 -18.25 -18.02
CA LYS A 100 -7.18 -19.49 -18.57
C LYS A 100 -5.84 -19.27 -19.28
N GLY A 101 -5.49 -18.04 -19.64
CA GLY A 101 -4.22 -17.68 -20.27
C GLY A 101 -3.03 -17.55 -19.32
N ILE A 102 -3.27 -17.54 -18.00
CA ILE A 102 -2.21 -17.37 -17.01
C ILE A 102 -1.60 -18.73 -16.66
N ARG A 103 -0.32 -18.91 -17.00
CA ARG A 103 0.48 -20.09 -16.59
C ARG A 103 1.75 -19.74 -15.82
N GLN A 104 2.11 -18.46 -15.77
CA GLN A 104 3.31 -17.97 -15.10
C GLN A 104 2.93 -17.13 -13.90
N ILE A 105 3.35 -17.61 -12.74
CA ILE A 105 3.18 -16.93 -11.45
C ILE A 105 4.59 -16.56 -10.98
N PHE A 106 4.90 -15.28 -11.04
CA PHE A 106 6.17 -14.75 -10.60
C PHE A 106 6.15 -14.51 -9.10
N VAL A 107 7.26 -14.85 -8.42
CA VAL A 107 7.37 -14.73 -6.96
C VAL A 107 8.64 -13.98 -6.57
N GLU A 108 8.53 -13.12 -5.56
CA GLU A 108 9.70 -12.51 -4.92
C GLU A 108 10.55 -13.54 -4.17
N ALA A 109 11.80 -13.18 -3.84
CA ALA A 109 12.73 -13.99 -3.03
C ALA A 109 13.07 -15.39 -3.57
N GLY A 110 12.60 -15.74 -4.78
CA GLY A 110 13.00 -16.91 -5.54
C GLY A 110 13.82 -16.55 -6.78
N ASN A 111 14.65 -17.47 -7.27
CA ASN A 111 15.33 -17.33 -8.57
C ASN A 111 15.25 -18.65 -9.33
N GLY A 112 14.45 -18.66 -10.41
CA GLY A 112 14.23 -19.84 -11.24
C GLY A 112 12.91 -20.54 -10.92
N ASN A 113 12.84 -21.86 -11.14
CA ASN A 113 11.62 -22.62 -10.91
C ASN A 113 11.41 -22.92 -9.42
N ASP A 114 10.34 -22.36 -8.85
CA ASP A 114 9.94 -22.56 -7.45
C ASP A 114 8.73 -23.51 -7.31
N SER A 115 8.33 -24.18 -8.40
CA SER A 115 7.17 -25.07 -8.39
C SER A 115 7.44 -26.32 -7.53
N LEU A 116 6.47 -26.66 -6.68
CA LEU A 116 6.40 -27.87 -5.85
C LEU A 116 5.57 -28.99 -6.50
N SER A 117 5.03 -28.78 -7.71
CA SER A 117 4.19 -29.74 -8.43
C SER A 117 4.80 -31.15 -8.57
N PHE A 118 6.13 -31.27 -8.63
CA PHE A 118 6.83 -32.56 -8.65
C PHE A 118 6.60 -33.42 -7.39
N LEU A 119 6.17 -32.79 -6.28
CA LEU A 119 5.84 -33.47 -5.04
C LEU A 119 4.43 -34.07 -5.04
N ARG A 120 3.56 -33.71 -6.01
CA ARG A 120 2.17 -34.15 -6.05
C ARG A 120 2.03 -35.68 -6.09
N LYS A 121 2.97 -36.38 -6.74
CA LYS A 121 2.96 -37.85 -6.85
C LYS A 121 3.16 -38.60 -5.53
N TYR A 122 3.60 -37.94 -4.46
CA TYR A 122 3.94 -38.58 -3.18
C TYR A 122 2.80 -38.57 -2.15
N GLY A 123 1.58 -38.17 -2.53
CA GLY A 123 0.43 -38.25 -1.64
C GLY A 123 -0.85 -37.66 -2.23
N THR A 124 -1.98 -38.00 -1.62
CA THR A 124 -3.28 -37.42 -1.98
C THR A 124 -3.32 -35.92 -1.67
N ALA A 125 -4.17 -35.15 -2.35
CA ALA A 125 -4.31 -33.71 -2.11
C ALA A 125 -4.57 -33.37 -0.63
N LYS A 126 -5.34 -34.22 0.08
CA LYS A 126 -5.60 -34.09 1.52
C LYS A 126 -4.31 -34.23 2.35
N GLN A 127 -3.54 -35.30 2.13
CA GLN A 127 -2.27 -35.52 2.84
C GLN A 127 -1.26 -34.41 2.57
N ARG A 128 -1.15 -33.99 1.30
CA ARG A 128 -0.28 -32.87 0.90
C ARG A 128 -0.68 -31.58 1.60
N ARG A 129 -1.98 -31.29 1.71
CA ARG A 129 -2.51 -30.12 2.43
C ARG A 129 -2.20 -30.17 3.93
N GLU A 130 -2.39 -31.31 4.58
CA GLU A 130 -2.07 -31.47 6.01
C GLU A 130 -0.59 -31.17 6.30
N ILE A 131 0.31 -31.63 5.44
CA ILE A 131 1.74 -31.35 5.54
C ILE A 131 2.04 -29.88 5.23
N ALA A 132 1.54 -29.36 4.10
CA ALA A 132 1.77 -27.99 3.66
C ALA A 132 1.32 -26.96 4.70
N MET A 133 0.18 -27.19 5.34
CA MET A 133 -0.33 -26.31 6.40
C MET A 133 0.62 -26.20 7.59
N ARG A 134 1.41 -27.24 7.90
CA ARG A 134 2.45 -27.15 8.96
C ARG A 134 3.56 -26.19 8.55
N TYR A 135 4.05 -26.29 7.30
CA TYR A 135 5.11 -25.42 6.79
C TYR A 135 4.65 -23.98 6.57
N LEU A 136 3.38 -23.78 6.19
CA LEU A 136 2.74 -22.47 6.09
C LEU A 136 2.63 -21.83 7.46
N ARG A 137 2.16 -22.58 8.47
CA ARG A 137 2.16 -22.12 9.87
C ARG A 137 3.53 -21.83 10.42
N GLN A 138 4.58 -22.43 9.88
CA GLN A 138 5.99 -22.14 10.20
C GLN A 138 6.58 -20.98 9.38
N GLY A 139 5.87 -20.51 8.34
CA GLY A 139 6.30 -19.36 7.51
C GLY A 139 7.42 -19.74 6.55
N THR A 140 7.51 -21.02 6.22
CA THR A 140 8.49 -21.59 5.28
C THR A 140 7.87 -21.97 3.94
N LEU A 141 6.54 -22.03 3.89
CA LEU A 141 5.75 -22.30 2.69
C LEU A 141 4.71 -21.18 2.53
N HIS A 142 4.58 -20.64 1.33
CA HIS A 142 3.71 -19.51 1.02
C HIS A 142 2.41 -19.98 0.31
N GLY A 143 1.45 -19.08 0.13
CA GLY A 143 0.10 -19.41 -0.33
C GLY A 143 0.07 -19.94 -1.76
N GLU A 144 0.90 -19.42 -2.65
CA GLU A 144 1.06 -19.89 -4.02
C GLU A 144 1.66 -21.30 -4.08
N GLU A 145 2.60 -21.61 -3.18
CA GLU A 145 3.16 -22.95 -3.01
C GLU A 145 2.14 -23.91 -2.41
N LEU A 146 1.29 -23.44 -1.49
CA LEU A 146 0.17 -24.22 -0.95
C LEU A 146 -0.77 -24.61 -2.09
N LEU A 147 -1.13 -23.67 -2.96
CA LEU A 147 -2.00 -23.95 -4.10
C LEU A 147 -1.33 -24.92 -5.08
N ASP A 148 -0.06 -24.70 -5.41
CA ASP A 148 0.68 -25.55 -6.34
C ASP A 148 0.81 -26.98 -5.79
N LEU A 149 1.05 -27.14 -4.50
CA LEU A 149 1.17 -28.46 -3.88
C LEU A 149 -0.18 -29.16 -3.70
N THR A 150 -1.28 -28.43 -3.49
CA THR A 150 -2.57 -29.03 -3.07
C THR A 150 -3.64 -29.08 -4.15
N SER A 151 -3.39 -28.53 -5.34
CA SER A 151 -4.29 -28.61 -6.49
C SER A 151 -3.72 -29.46 -7.63
N ASP A 152 -4.57 -29.79 -8.60
CA ASP A 152 -4.17 -30.45 -9.86
C ASP A 152 -4.00 -29.43 -11.00
N ARG A 153 -3.99 -28.12 -10.70
CA ARG A 153 -3.82 -27.07 -11.73
C ARG A 153 -2.41 -27.09 -12.30
N GLU A 154 -2.32 -26.79 -13.59
CA GLU A 154 -1.05 -26.63 -14.29
C GLU A 154 -0.67 -25.15 -14.40
N PHE A 155 0.28 -24.73 -13.58
CA PHE A 155 0.95 -23.43 -13.66
C PHE A 155 2.39 -23.58 -13.16
N ASN A 156 3.22 -22.56 -13.37
CA ASN A 156 4.60 -22.54 -12.92
C ASN A 156 4.80 -21.40 -11.93
N LEU A 157 5.42 -21.71 -10.80
CA LEU A 157 6.00 -20.72 -9.91
C LEU A 157 7.41 -20.40 -10.40
N TRP A 158 7.69 -19.13 -10.67
CA TRP A 158 8.98 -18.69 -11.17
C TRP A 158 9.51 -17.50 -10.37
N GLY A 159 10.59 -17.70 -9.65
CA GLY A 159 11.29 -16.67 -8.92
C GLY A 159 11.93 -15.63 -9.83
N VAL A 160 11.71 -14.35 -9.52
CA VAL A 160 12.19 -13.18 -10.30
C VAL A 160 13.24 -12.35 -9.57
N GLU A 161 13.76 -12.82 -8.44
CA GLU A 161 14.75 -12.12 -7.64
C GLU A 161 16.07 -11.90 -8.38
N ASN A 162 16.73 -10.78 -8.08
CA ASN A 162 18.14 -10.60 -8.40
C ASN A 162 18.99 -11.01 -7.17
N PRO A 163 19.74 -12.12 -7.24
CA PRO A 163 20.50 -12.61 -6.08
C PRO A 163 21.49 -11.60 -5.49
N GLU A 164 22.14 -10.78 -6.33
CA GLU A 164 23.12 -9.80 -5.87
C GLU A 164 22.45 -8.65 -5.11
N LEU A 165 21.36 -8.09 -5.66
CA LEU A 165 20.60 -7.03 -5.00
C LEU A 165 19.98 -7.53 -3.69
N TYR A 166 19.47 -8.76 -3.69
CA TYR A 166 18.93 -9.41 -2.51
C TYR A 166 19.99 -9.56 -1.40
N LEU A 167 21.18 -10.07 -1.74
CA LEU A 167 22.26 -10.26 -0.78
C LEU A 167 22.67 -8.95 -0.13
N LYS A 168 22.86 -7.90 -0.94
CA LYS A 168 23.19 -6.55 -0.44
C LYS A 168 22.09 -6.04 0.49
N ALA A 169 20.82 -6.25 0.15
CA ALA A 169 19.70 -5.82 0.98
C ALA A 169 19.66 -6.55 2.32
N VAL A 170 19.90 -7.87 2.32
CA VAL A 170 19.98 -8.67 3.54
C VAL A 170 21.18 -8.26 4.41
N GLU A 171 22.32 -7.94 3.81
CA GLU A 171 23.49 -7.45 4.55
C GLU A 171 23.22 -6.09 5.21
N ALA A 172 22.65 -5.14 4.45
CA ALA A 172 22.24 -3.84 4.95
C ALA A 172 21.21 -3.96 6.10
N TYR A 173 20.25 -4.87 5.96
CA TYR A 173 19.28 -5.20 7.00
C TYR A 173 19.96 -5.76 8.26
N ARG A 174 20.81 -6.80 8.11
CA ARG A 174 21.52 -7.45 9.22
C ARG A 174 22.42 -6.49 9.98
N TYR A 175 23.16 -5.66 9.27
CA TYR A 175 24.05 -4.67 9.87
C TYR A 175 23.25 -3.67 10.72
N THR A 176 22.18 -3.13 10.15
CA THR A 176 21.31 -2.18 10.86
C THR A 176 20.63 -2.83 12.07
N ALA A 177 20.09 -4.05 11.92
CA ALA A 177 19.46 -4.78 13.02
C ALA A 177 20.43 -5.09 14.16
N ARG A 178 21.68 -5.48 13.85
CA ARG A 178 22.72 -5.77 14.86
C ARG A 178 23.09 -4.54 15.66
N GLU A 179 23.16 -3.38 15.00
CA GLU A 179 23.63 -2.16 15.63
C GLU A 179 22.47 -1.32 16.23
N ARG A 180 21.19 -1.63 15.92
CA ARG A 180 19.97 -0.91 16.35
C ARG A 180 19.97 -0.49 17.82
N GLY A 181 20.33 -1.39 18.73
CA GLY A 181 20.32 -1.10 20.17
C GLY A 181 21.28 0.02 20.61
N LYS A 182 22.39 0.25 19.89
CA LYS A 182 23.28 1.39 20.15
C LYS A 182 22.61 2.72 19.79
N PHE A 183 21.66 2.70 18.85
CA PHE A 183 20.97 3.90 18.34
C PHE A 183 19.73 4.25 19.09
N GLU A 184 19.02 3.27 19.65
CA GLU A 184 17.89 3.55 20.54
C GLU A 184 18.31 4.49 21.67
N VAL A 185 19.51 4.30 22.23
CA VAL A 185 20.04 5.19 23.28
C VAL A 185 20.27 6.61 22.76
N TYR A 186 20.91 6.76 21.60
CA TYR A 186 21.22 8.08 21.05
C TYR A 186 19.97 8.81 20.52
N LEU A 187 19.05 8.12 19.85
CA LEU A 187 17.75 8.66 19.45
C LEU A 187 16.93 9.05 20.67
N SER A 188 17.00 8.30 21.77
CA SER A 188 16.36 8.68 23.03
C SER A 188 16.96 9.97 23.63
N GLN A 189 18.27 10.20 23.49
CA GLN A 189 18.91 11.45 23.90
C GLN A 189 18.44 12.63 23.04
N ILE A 190 18.39 12.44 21.71
CA ILE A 190 17.85 13.44 20.78
C ILE A 190 16.39 13.75 21.11
N GLU A 191 15.57 12.72 21.32
CA GLU A 191 14.16 12.87 21.67
C GLU A 191 13.97 13.66 22.97
N ASN A 192 14.75 13.33 24.00
CA ASN A 192 14.69 14.08 25.26
C ASN A 192 15.07 15.54 25.08
N THR A 193 16.06 15.82 24.22
CA THR A 193 16.48 17.18 23.89
C THR A 193 15.39 17.94 23.14
N VAL A 194 14.79 17.33 22.12
CA VAL A 194 13.65 17.89 21.37
C VAL A 194 12.48 18.17 22.33
N LYS A 195 12.13 17.24 23.22
CA LYS A 195 11.08 17.44 24.25
C LYS A 195 11.40 18.59 25.20
N THR A 196 12.67 18.78 25.58
CA THR A 196 13.08 19.93 26.38
C THR A 196 12.90 21.24 25.61
N LEU A 197 13.27 21.28 24.32
CA LEU A 197 13.24 22.49 23.50
C LEU A 197 11.84 22.89 23.05
N LYS A 198 10.94 21.94 22.73
CA LYS A 198 9.58 22.21 22.23
C LYS A 198 8.85 23.33 23.02
N PRO A 199 8.66 23.25 24.34
CA PRO A 199 7.94 24.29 25.10
C PRO A 199 8.71 25.62 25.27
N ARG A 200 9.96 25.70 24.82
CA ARG A 200 10.83 26.89 24.94
C ARG A 200 11.03 27.60 23.60
N VAL A 201 10.96 26.85 22.52
CA VAL A 201 11.13 27.35 21.15
C VAL A 201 9.79 27.57 20.47
N TYR A 202 8.79 26.69 20.69
CA TYR A 202 7.48 26.85 20.08
C TYR A 202 6.66 27.95 20.76
N ASN A 203 6.00 28.76 19.94
CA ASN A 203 4.91 29.60 20.40
C ASN A 203 3.75 28.77 20.99
N PRO A 204 2.91 29.35 21.87
CA PRO A 204 1.89 28.60 22.60
C PRO A 204 0.90 27.80 21.73
N LEU A 205 0.49 28.34 20.58
CA LEU A 205 -0.47 27.66 19.68
C LEU A 205 0.16 26.46 18.99
N LEU A 206 1.40 26.61 18.51
CA LEU A 206 2.17 25.51 17.93
C LEU A 206 2.42 24.40 18.94
N LEU A 207 2.78 24.76 20.19
CA LEU A 207 2.98 23.78 21.26
C LEU A 207 1.70 23.00 21.60
N GLU A 208 0.56 23.69 21.71
CA GLU A 208 -0.73 23.05 21.98
C GLU A 208 -1.09 22.04 20.89
N PHE A 209 -0.95 22.43 19.62
CA PHE A 209 -1.20 21.56 18.48
C PHE A 209 -0.27 20.34 18.47
N ASP A 210 1.03 20.56 18.68
CA ASP A 210 2.04 19.50 18.69
C ASP A 210 1.77 18.46 19.79
N VAL A 211 1.35 18.89 20.99
CA VAL A 211 0.95 17.99 22.07
C VAL A 211 -0.25 17.12 21.67
N LYS A 212 -1.26 17.69 21.00
CA LYS A 212 -2.43 16.92 20.52
C LYS A 212 -2.03 15.91 19.45
N ARG A 213 -1.13 16.27 18.53
CA ARG A 213 -0.56 15.35 17.53
C ARG A 213 0.20 14.19 18.18
N GLU A 214 1.06 14.47 19.16
CA GLU A 214 1.82 13.41 19.86
C GLU A 214 0.91 12.37 20.52
N ARG A 215 -0.24 12.80 21.06
CA ARG A 215 -1.25 11.89 21.61
C ARG A 215 -1.89 11.01 20.54
N PHE A 216 -2.19 11.57 19.36
CA PHE A 216 -2.66 10.80 18.21
C PHE A 216 -1.62 9.76 17.76
N LEU A 217 -0.35 10.15 17.61
CA LEU A 217 0.72 9.22 17.21
C LEU A 217 0.95 8.08 18.22
N LYS A 218 0.66 8.31 19.50
CA LYS A 218 0.71 7.27 20.56
C LYS A 218 -0.56 6.41 20.63
N GLY A 219 -1.56 6.66 19.80
CA GLY A 219 -2.86 5.97 19.83
C GLY A 219 -3.75 6.39 21.01
N GLU A 220 -3.41 7.46 21.73
CA GLU A 220 -4.21 8.00 22.83
C GLU A 220 -5.41 8.83 22.32
N THR A 221 -5.43 9.17 21.04
CA THR A 221 -6.52 9.87 20.35
C THR A 221 -6.90 9.07 19.10
N GLY A 222 -8.19 8.81 18.93
CA GLY A 222 -8.69 8.10 17.76
C GLY A 222 -8.59 8.93 16.49
N PHE A 223 -8.61 8.25 15.34
CA PHE A 223 -8.57 8.90 14.04
C PHE A 223 -9.70 9.94 13.83
N PRO A 224 -10.98 9.65 14.16
CA PRO A 224 -12.05 10.63 14.01
C PRO A 224 -11.84 11.90 14.83
N GLU A 225 -11.40 11.77 16.08
CA GLU A 225 -11.14 12.88 16.98
C GLU A 225 -9.94 13.72 16.49
N TYR A 226 -8.93 13.07 15.93
CA TYR A 226 -7.78 13.75 15.37
C TYR A 226 -8.14 14.57 14.12
N ILE A 227 -8.97 14.03 13.22
CA ILE A 227 -9.49 14.79 12.07
C ILE A 227 -10.28 16.00 12.55
N GLU A 228 -11.15 15.86 13.54
CA GLU A 228 -11.89 17.01 14.09
C GLU A 228 -10.96 18.10 14.59
N MET A 229 -9.97 17.71 15.40
CA MET A 229 -8.93 18.60 15.89
C MET A 229 -8.19 19.31 14.74
N LEU A 230 -7.74 18.58 13.71
CA LEU A 230 -7.09 19.19 12.54
C LEU A 230 -7.96 20.27 11.87
N THR A 231 -9.28 20.05 11.80
CA THR A 231 -10.22 21.01 11.20
C THR A 231 -10.53 22.22 12.07
N GLU A 232 -10.15 22.21 13.36
CA GLU A 232 -10.22 23.39 14.23
C GLU A 232 -9.07 24.35 13.96
N TYR A 233 -7.89 23.82 13.62
CA TYR A 233 -6.70 24.62 13.30
C TYR A 233 -6.57 24.95 11.80
N GLY A 234 -7.07 24.08 10.92
CA GLY A 234 -6.91 24.19 9.48
C GLY A 234 -8.21 24.52 8.76
N ASP A 235 -8.12 25.35 7.71
CA ASP A 235 -9.26 25.70 6.89
C ASP A 235 -9.51 24.67 5.77
N LEU A 236 -10.58 23.89 5.94
CA LEU A 236 -11.06 22.99 4.90
C LEU A 236 -11.64 23.72 3.69
N SER A 237 -11.95 25.02 3.74
CA SER A 237 -12.63 25.73 2.65
C SER A 237 -11.81 25.77 1.35
N SER A 238 -10.49 25.69 1.47
CA SER A 238 -9.55 25.61 0.35
C SER A 238 -9.62 24.26 -0.40
N SER A 239 -9.34 24.28 -1.70
CA SER A 239 -8.95 23.07 -2.45
C SER A 239 -7.53 22.71 -1.98
N PRO A 240 -7.25 21.50 -1.47
CA PRO A 240 -7.60 20.21 -2.08
C PRO A 240 -8.26 19.17 -1.13
N PHE A 241 -9.06 19.58 -0.14
CA PHE A 241 -9.56 18.69 0.94
C PHE A 241 -10.97 18.10 0.73
N GLU A 242 -11.28 17.61 -0.48
CA GLU A 242 -12.63 17.15 -0.82
C GLU A 242 -13.05 15.87 -0.08
N HIS A 243 -12.11 14.95 0.17
CA HIS A 243 -12.40 13.70 0.87
C HIS A 243 -12.58 13.90 2.38
N LEU A 244 -11.85 14.82 3.00
CA LEU A 244 -12.06 15.23 4.39
C LEU A 244 -13.39 15.98 4.57
N LYS A 245 -13.75 16.85 3.61
CA LYS A 245 -15.09 17.46 3.57
C LYS A 245 -16.18 16.39 3.48
N ALA A 246 -15.99 15.38 2.63
CA ALA A 246 -16.91 14.26 2.48
C ALA A 246 -17.04 13.45 3.78
N LEU A 247 -15.92 13.18 4.47
CA LEU A 247 -15.92 12.50 5.77
C LEU A 247 -16.66 13.30 6.85
N LYS A 248 -16.44 14.62 6.92
CA LYS A 248 -17.14 15.52 7.84
C LYS A 248 -18.65 15.57 7.55
N ARG A 249 -19.03 15.64 6.26
CA ARG A 249 -20.43 15.53 5.83
C ARG A 249 -21.03 14.19 6.22
N LEU A 250 -20.28 13.09 6.07
CA LEU A 250 -20.74 11.76 6.43
C LEU A 250 -21.04 11.65 7.93
N LYS A 251 -20.14 12.15 8.79
CA LYS A 251 -20.37 12.20 10.25
C LYS A 251 -21.62 13.01 10.60
N SER A 252 -21.85 14.14 9.91
CA SER A 252 -23.05 14.96 10.10
C SER A 252 -24.34 14.28 9.61
N LEU A 253 -24.27 13.44 8.57
CA LEU A 253 -25.41 12.63 8.12
C LEU A 253 -25.70 11.53 9.16
N GLU A 254 -24.67 10.83 9.62
CA GLU A 254 -24.77 9.77 10.62
C GLU A 254 -25.47 10.25 11.90
N SER A 255 -25.06 11.41 12.42
CA SER A 255 -25.61 11.96 13.67
C SER A 255 -27.08 12.38 13.58
N LYS A 256 -27.67 12.44 12.38
CA LYS A 256 -29.06 12.85 12.14
C LYS A 256 -30.00 11.66 11.90
N ILE A 257 -29.48 10.44 11.89
CA ILE A 257 -30.24 9.21 11.63
C ILE A 257 -30.68 8.61 12.96
N ASP A 258 -31.98 8.38 13.11
CA ASP A 258 -32.49 7.45 14.12
C ASP A 258 -32.44 6.03 13.54
N PHE A 259 -31.38 5.28 13.88
CA PHE A 259 -31.16 3.95 13.32
C PHE A 259 -32.29 2.98 13.65
N LYS A 260 -32.86 3.06 14.85
CA LYS A 260 -33.97 2.18 15.25
C LYS A 260 -35.18 2.44 14.37
N LYS A 261 -35.53 3.72 14.18
CA LYS A 261 -36.64 4.11 13.34
C LYS A 261 -36.37 3.81 11.86
N ALA A 262 -35.14 3.96 11.38
CA ALA A 262 -34.76 3.53 10.04
C ALA A 262 -34.98 2.02 9.84
N SER A 263 -34.74 1.18 10.86
CA SER A 263 -35.03 -0.26 10.81
C SER A 263 -36.52 -0.56 10.72
N GLU A 264 -37.33 0.13 11.51
CA GLU A 264 -38.79 0.02 11.49
C GLU A 264 -39.35 0.45 10.13
N GLU A 265 -38.88 1.59 9.60
CA GLU A 265 -39.26 2.10 8.29
C GLU A 265 -38.81 1.19 7.14
N GLN A 266 -37.63 0.57 7.24
CA GLN A 266 -37.17 -0.44 6.28
C GLN A 266 -38.13 -1.64 6.24
N ALA A 267 -38.48 -2.21 7.39
CA ALA A 267 -39.39 -3.34 7.44
C ALA A 267 -40.77 -2.98 6.86
N ALA A 268 -41.27 -1.79 7.17
CA ALA A 268 -42.52 -1.26 6.62
C ALA A 268 -42.44 -0.94 5.12
N ALA A 269 -41.29 -0.51 4.62
CA ALA A 269 -41.04 -0.28 3.21
C ALA A 269 -41.01 -1.60 2.43
N ILE A 270 -40.29 -2.62 2.93
CA ILE A 270 -40.27 -3.96 2.31
C ILE A 270 -41.67 -4.57 2.30
N SER A 271 -42.40 -4.49 3.42
CA SER A 271 -43.75 -5.07 3.54
C SER A 271 -44.78 -4.42 2.60
N SER A 272 -44.51 -3.20 2.09
CA SER A 272 -45.40 -2.53 1.13
C SER A 272 -45.16 -2.95 -0.32
N LEU A 273 -44.08 -3.69 -0.58
CA LEU A 273 -43.71 -4.17 -1.92
C LEU A 273 -44.51 -5.41 -2.33
N SER A 274 -44.42 -5.80 -3.61
CA SER A 274 -45.09 -7.02 -4.09
C SER A 274 -44.39 -8.26 -3.52
N GLU A 275 -45.08 -9.41 -3.45
CA GLU A 275 -44.45 -10.66 -2.96
C GLU A 275 -43.21 -11.05 -3.77
N ALA A 276 -43.20 -10.77 -5.09
CA ALA A 276 -42.05 -11.00 -5.95
C ALA A 276 -40.85 -10.11 -5.58
N ASP A 277 -41.08 -8.81 -5.37
CA ASP A 277 -40.03 -7.86 -4.98
C ASP A 277 -39.52 -8.12 -3.55
N GLN A 278 -40.41 -8.51 -2.63
CA GLN A 278 -40.05 -8.88 -1.26
C GLN A 278 -39.08 -10.07 -1.27
N LYS A 279 -39.40 -11.10 -2.07
CA LYS A 279 -38.53 -12.27 -2.21
C LYS A 279 -37.17 -11.90 -2.77
N GLU A 280 -37.12 -11.06 -3.81
CA GLU A 280 -35.88 -10.59 -4.43
C GLU A 280 -35.00 -9.82 -3.43
N ILE A 281 -35.58 -8.87 -2.68
CA ILE A 281 -34.87 -8.06 -1.68
C ILE A 281 -34.39 -8.90 -0.49
N LEU A 282 -35.23 -9.83 0.00
CA LEU A 282 -34.89 -10.69 1.14
C LEU A 282 -33.81 -11.71 0.81
N GLU A 283 -33.70 -12.17 -0.45
CA GLU A 283 -32.58 -13.00 -0.89
C GLU A 283 -31.24 -12.23 -0.81
N LEU A 284 -31.21 -10.95 -1.19
CA LEU A 284 -30.03 -10.10 -1.04
C LEU A 284 -29.71 -9.76 0.42
N ALA A 285 -30.72 -9.75 1.29
CA ALA A 285 -30.55 -9.47 2.72
C ALA A 285 -29.93 -10.63 3.52
N LYS A 286 -29.88 -11.85 2.96
CA LYS A 286 -29.41 -13.03 3.68
C LYS A 286 -27.96 -12.86 4.14
N GLY A 287 -27.76 -12.81 5.46
CA GLY A 287 -26.44 -12.68 6.08
C GLY A 287 -25.97 -11.23 6.28
N LEU A 288 -26.75 -10.23 5.87
CA LEU A 288 -26.47 -8.82 6.13
C LEU A 288 -27.11 -8.39 7.46
N LYS A 289 -26.39 -7.57 8.25
CA LYS A 289 -26.95 -6.90 9.42
C LYS A 289 -27.43 -5.51 9.02
N LEU A 290 -28.74 -5.30 9.04
CA LEU A 290 -29.38 -4.11 8.45
C LEU A 290 -30.53 -3.58 9.30
N PRO A 291 -30.71 -2.25 9.41
CA PRO A 291 -29.70 -1.18 9.33
C PRO A 291 -28.78 -1.17 10.57
N GLU A 292 -27.46 -1.09 10.35
CA GLU A 292 -26.47 -0.86 11.40
C GLU A 292 -25.44 0.20 10.96
N LYS A 293 -24.59 0.64 11.90
CA LYS A 293 -23.43 1.47 11.57
C LYS A 293 -22.51 0.70 10.63
N LEU A 294 -22.02 1.39 9.59
CA LEU A 294 -21.15 0.77 8.60
C LEU A 294 -19.84 0.28 9.23
N ALA A 295 -19.68 -1.04 9.29
CA ALA A 295 -18.37 -1.67 9.44
C ALA A 295 -17.63 -1.70 8.09
N ALA A 296 -16.31 -1.83 8.12
CA ALA A 296 -15.47 -1.73 6.92
C ALA A 296 -15.66 -2.89 5.91
N ASP A 297 -16.22 -4.01 6.35
CA ASP A 297 -16.31 -5.30 5.66
C ASP A 297 -17.65 -5.54 4.91
N ASP A 298 -18.73 -4.85 5.27
CA ASP A 298 -20.09 -5.12 4.74
C ASP A 298 -20.58 -4.10 3.68
N ARG A 299 -19.70 -3.22 3.18
CA ARG A 299 -20.10 -2.08 2.34
C ARG A 299 -20.79 -2.46 1.02
N ASN A 300 -20.41 -3.58 0.41
CA ASN A 300 -20.90 -3.94 -0.93
C ASN A 300 -22.28 -4.63 -0.90
N GLY A 301 -22.52 -5.51 0.08
CA GLY A 301 -23.80 -6.21 0.24
C GLY A 301 -24.91 -5.24 0.65
N GLN A 302 -24.63 -4.40 1.66
CA GLN A 302 -25.56 -3.35 2.08
C GLN A 302 -25.88 -2.37 0.94
N LYS A 303 -24.86 -1.95 0.17
CA LYS A 303 -25.06 -1.05 -0.97
C LYS A 303 -26.00 -1.64 -2.02
N ALA A 304 -25.79 -2.90 -2.41
CA ALA A 304 -26.63 -3.56 -3.41
C ALA A 304 -28.08 -3.70 -2.91
N PHE A 305 -28.24 -4.07 -1.64
CA PHE A 305 -29.55 -4.17 -1.00
C PHE A 305 -30.32 -2.84 -1.02
N TYR A 306 -29.71 -1.74 -0.56
CA TYR A 306 -30.41 -0.45 -0.50
C TYR A 306 -30.58 0.22 -1.85
N ALA A 307 -29.68 -0.02 -2.80
CA ALA A 307 -29.88 0.44 -4.19
C ALA A 307 -31.11 -0.23 -4.81
N LEU A 308 -31.28 -1.55 -4.62
CA LEU A 308 -32.47 -2.27 -5.08
C LEU A 308 -33.73 -1.80 -4.33
N LEU A 309 -33.65 -1.62 -3.01
CA LEU A 309 -34.78 -1.12 -2.23
C LEU A 309 -35.21 0.29 -2.69
N GLU A 310 -34.26 1.19 -2.95
CA GLU A 310 -34.56 2.52 -3.50
C GLU A 310 -35.17 2.41 -4.90
N GLU A 311 -34.62 1.58 -5.79
CA GLU A 311 -35.17 1.34 -7.14
C GLU A 311 -36.62 0.84 -7.07
N LYS A 312 -36.93 -0.17 -6.25
CA LYS A 312 -38.28 -0.72 -6.13
C LYS A 312 -39.29 0.25 -5.51
N LEU A 313 -38.82 1.16 -4.65
CA LEU A 313 -39.64 2.24 -4.10
C LEU A 313 -39.85 3.36 -5.14
N GLU A 314 -38.83 3.74 -5.92
CA GLU A 314 -38.92 4.78 -6.95
C GLU A 314 -39.67 4.32 -8.22
N VAL A 315 -39.54 3.06 -8.64
CA VAL A 315 -40.33 2.46 -9.75
C VAL A 315 -41.83 2.44 -9.42
N ARG A 316 -42.18 2.38 -8.13
CA ARG A 316 -43.56 2.54 -7.66
C ARG A 316 -44.01 4.01 -7.54
N SER A 317 -43.08 4.96 -7.48
CA SER A 317 -43.36 6.34 -7.08
C SER A 317 -42.69 7.37 -7.98
N GLU A 318 -43.41 7.82 -9.01
CA GLU A 318 -43.21 9.17 -9.57
C GLU A 318 -43.57 10.30 -8.56
N LYS A 319 -43.62 10.01 -7.24
CA LYS A 319 -44.09 10.95 -6.20
C LYS A 319 -43.17 11.02 -5.00
N LEU A 320 -42.83 12.26 -4.67
CA LEU A 320 -42.19 12.79 -3.45
C LEU A 320 -42.80 12.31 -2.09
N GLU A 321 -43.81 11.44 -2.10
CA GLU A 321 -44.60 11.01 -0.94
C GLU A 321 -43.90 9.89 -0.15
N ASP A 322 -43.23 8.93 -0.79
CA ASP A 322 -42.51 7.86 -0.07
C ASP A 322 -41.26 8.37 0.64
N ARG A 323 -40.57 9.36 0.06
CA ARG A 323 -39.47 10.09 0.74
C ARG A 323 -39.96 10.83 1.99
N LYS A 324 -41.24 11.22 2.05
CA LYS A 324 -41.86 11.82 3.24
C LYS A 324 -42.33 10.77 4.24
N LYS A 325 -42.79 9.61 3.75
CA LYS A 325 -43.30 8.49 4.56
C LYS A 325 -42.18 7.75 5.30
N TYR A 326 -41.05 7.47 4.64
CA TYR A 326 -39.92 6.71 5.18
C TYR A 326 -38.69 7.62 5.40
N LYS A 327 -38.86 8.64 6.23
CA LYS A 327 -37.90 9.74 6.38
C LYS A 327 -36.54 9.27 6.90
N GLU A 328 -36.49 8.43 7.93
CA GLU A 328 -35.25 7.94 8.52
C GLU A 328 -34.56 6.91 7.60
N LEU A 329 -35.33 6.07 6.91
CA LEU A 329 -34.80 5.16 5.88
C LEU A 329 -34.08 5.92 4.76
N PHE A 330 -34.69 6.97 4.21
CA PHE A 330 -34.06 7.76 3.14
C PHE A 330 -32.85 8.58 3.62
N LYS A 331 -32.81 8.99 4.90
CA LYS A 331 -31.57 9.54 5.50
C LYS A 331 -30.47 8.48 5.53
N TYR A 332 -30.80 7.24 5.90
CA TYR A 332 -29.84 6.14 5.94
C TYR A 332 -29.32 5.78 4.54
N ILE A 333 -30.20 5.69 3.52
CA ILE A 333 -29.80 5.49 2.11
C ILE A 333 -28.85 6.62 1.67
N SER A 334 -29.17 7.87 2.00
CA SER A 334 -28.32 9.03 1.69
C SER A 334 -26.94 8.94 2.37
N TYR A 335 -26.89 8.44 3.59
CA TYR A 335 -25.64 8.17 4.32
C TYR A 335 -24.81 7.07 3.64
N LEU A 336 -25.42 5.96 3.24
CA LEU A 336 -24.74 4.89 2.51
C LEU A 336 -24.19 5.37 1.16
N HIS A 337 -24.96 6.16 0.43
CA HIS A 337 -24.52 6.77 -0.82
C HIS A 337 -23.30 7.67 -0.63
N ALA A 338 -23.31 8.52 0.41
CA ALA A 338 -22.17 9.36 0.74
C ALA A 338 -20.94 8.51 1.14
N ALA A 339 -21.13 7.49 1.98
CA ALA A 339 -20.05 6.60 2.41
C ALA A 339 -19.41 5.85 1.24
N SER A 340 -20.20 5.45 0.24
CA SER A 340 -19.72 4.69 -0.93
C SER A 340 -18.78 5.49 -1.84
N LYS A 341 -18.79 6.82 -1.74
CA LYS A 341 -17.94 7.73 -2.52
C LYS A 341 -16.63 8.06 -1.81
N ILE A 342 -16.45 7.61 -0.57
CA ILE A 342 -15.25 7.87 0.20
C ILE A 342 -14.17 6.87 -0.18
N ASP A 343 -12.99 7.41 -0.51
CA ASP A 343 -11.76 6.66 -0.72
C ASP A 343 -10.88 6.80 0.55
N PRO A 344 -10.71 5.74 1.36
CA PRO A 344 -9.92 5.80 2.58
C PRO A 344 -8.45 6.19 2.35
N ALA A 345 -7.85 5.80 1.23
CA ALA A 345 -6.45 6.14 0.94
C ALA A 345 -6.29 7.66 0.76
N LYS A 346 -7.21 8.27 0.01
CA LYS A 346 -7.22 9.72 -0.20
C LYS A 346 -7.53 10.51 1.07
N ILE A 347 -8.30 9.96 2.00
CA ILE A 347 -8.50 10.57 3.32
C ILE A 347 -7.18 10.66 4.09
N ILE A 348 -6.34 9.62 4.05
CA ILE A 348 -5.04 9.61 4.72
C ILE A 348 -4.11 10.64 4.07
N ASP A 349 -4.10 10.71 2.73
CA ASP A 349 -3.31 11.71 2.00
C ASP A 349 -3.73 13.14 2.35
N GLU A 350 -5.03 13.42 2.33
CA GLU A 350 -5.57 14.75 2.68
C GLU A 350 -5.36 15.08 4.17
N GLN A 351 -5.42 14.09 5.07
CA GLN A 351 -5.11 14.27 6.49
C GLN A 351 -3.67 14.73 6.68
N ALA A 352 -2.71 14.06 6.04
CA ALA A 352 -1.30 14.43 6.10
C ALA A 352 -1.04 15.81 5.48
N ALA A 353 -1.71 16.14 4.37
CA ALA A 353 -1.62 17.45 3.75
C ALA A 353 -2.18 18.57 4.66
N LEU A 354 -3.33 18.34 5.30
CA LEU A 354 -3.94 19.29 6.23
C LEU A 354 -3.07 19.50 7.47
N GLU A 355 -2.54 18.42 8.05
CA GLU A 355 -1.60 18.50 9.18
C GLU A 355 -0.37 19.35 8.83
N ASN A 356 0.19 19.16 7.64
CA ASN A 356 1.32 19.97 7.18
C ASN A 356 0.94 21.44 7.01
N ALA A 357 -0.22 21.74 6.42
CA ALA A 357 -0.72 23.10 6.25
C ALA A 357 -0.99 23.81 7.58
N VAL A 358 -1.51 23.08 8.58
CA VAL A 358 -1.71 23.59 9.94
C VAL A 358 -0.36 23.95 10.57
N TYR A 359 0.62 23.07 10.50
CA TYR A 359 1.93 23.41 11.04
C TYR A 359 2.57 24.61 10.32
N ASP A 360 2.46 24.69 8.99
CA ASP A 360 3.00 25.81 8.21
C ASP A 360 2.37 27.14 8.62
N SER A 361 1.08 27.15 8.99
CA SER A 361 0.39 28.33 9.48
C SER A 361 0.71 28.68 10.94
N LEU A 362 1.04 27.68 11.77
CA LEU A 362 1.34 27.87 13.19
C LEU A 362 2.82 28.22 13.46
N THR A 363 3.74 27.85 12.57
CA THR A 363 5.15 28.26 12.66
C THR A 363 5.36 29.72 12.26
N ARG A 364 6.09 30.47 13.07
CA ARG A 364 6.36 31.92 12.93
C ARG A 364 7.84 32.25 12.79
N THR A 365 8.71 31.41 13.35
CA THR A 365 10.18 31.63 13.31
C THR A 365 10.90 30.49 12.59
N THR A 366 12.11 30.79 12.10
CA THR A 366 12.98 29.75 11.51
C THR A 366 13.30 28.64 12.50
N ASP A 367 13.51 28.97 13.78
CA ASP A 367 13.82 27.97 14.82
C ASP A 367 12.65 27.03 15.08
N GLU A 368 11.41 27.53 15.05
CA GLU A 368 10.21 26.68 15.13
C GLU A 368 10.10 25.71 13.95
N VAL A 369 10.36 26.21 12.73
CA VAL A 369 10.36 25.37 11.51
C VAL A 369 11.44 24.28 11.58
N VAL A 370 12.65 24.64 12.00
CA VAL A 370 13.77 23.69 12.08
C VAL A 370 13.57 22.70 13.24
N LEU A 371 12.99 23.12 14.37
CA LEU A 371 12.67 22.21 15.47
C LEU A 371 11.55 21.21 15.09
N ARG A 372 10.50 21.66 14.39
CA ARG A 372 9.48 20.75 13.81
C ARG A 372 10.11 19.74 12.87
N ARG A 373 10.97 20.21 11.96
CA ARG A 373 11.67 19.32 11.01
C ARG A 373 12.57 18.32 11.74
N SER A 374 13.25 18.75 12.82
CA SER A 374 14.08 17.89 13.68
C SER A 374 13.26 16.77 14.32
N ASP A 375 12.07 17.08 14.83
CA ASP A 375 11.14 16.11 15.41
C ASP A 375 10.62 15.10 14.37
N ARG A 376 10.29 15.58 13.15
CA ARG A 376 9.88 14.71 12.04
C ARG A 376 11.00 13.75 11.62
N ILE A 377 12.23 14.26 11.45
CA ILE A 377 13.40 13.44 11.13
C ILE A 377 13.66 12.41 12.22
N LEU A 378 13.54 12.79 13.50
CA LEU A 378 13.67 11.85 14.61
C LEU A 378 12.65 10.71 14.53
N HIS A 379 11.39 11.02 14.21
CA HIS A 379 10.36 10.00 14.01
C HIS A 379 10.69 9.08 12.82
N SER A 380 11.09 9.65 11.68
CA SER A 380 11.51 8.88 10.51
C SER A 380 12.72 8.02 10.79
N LEU A 381 13.72 8.48 11.55
CA LEU A 381 14.91 7.70 11.91
C LEU A 381 14.54 6.48 12.77
N LYS A 382 13.60 6.63 13.72
CA LYS A 382 13.09 5.47 14.48
C LYS A 382 12.48 4.43 13.55
N LYS A 383 11.56 4.84 12.66
CA LYS A 383 10.94 3.94 11.68
C LYS A 383 11.93 3.36 10.68
N LEU A 384 12.94 4.13 10.28
CA LEU A 384 14.02 3.72 9.37
C LEU A 384 14.76 2.52 9.97
N PHE A 385 15.20 2.62 11.22
CA PHE A 385 15.93 1.54 11.90
C PHE A 385 15.06 0.35 12.29
N ASP A 386 13.76 0.58 12.50
CA ASP A 386 12.78 -0.48 12.75
C ASP A 386 12.25 -1.15 11.48
N PHE A 387 12.66 -0.67 10.29
CA PHE A 387 12.18 -1.14 8.99
C PHE A 387 10.67 -1.01 8.79
N THR A 388 10.07 0.05 9.34
CA THR A 388 8.62 0.29 9.33
C THR A 388 8.20 1.55 8.54
N LEU A 389 9.12 2.18 7.82
CA LEU A 389 8.74 3.23 6.87
C LEU A 389 7.94 2.61 5.72
N THR A 390 6.88 3.27 5.27
CA THR A 390 6.28 2.99 3.96
C THR A 390 7.14 3.57 2.83
N PRO A 391 6.93 3.18 1.56
CA PRO A 391 7.62 3.79 0.43
C PRO A 391 7.46 5.31 0.36
N GLU A 392 6.27 5.83 0.66
CA GLU A 392 5.95 7.26 0.67
C GLU A 392 6.64 7.99 1.83
N GLU A 393 6.66 7.38 3.02
CA GLU A 393 7.37 7.94 4.18
C GLU A 393 8.89 7.97 3.95
N PHE A 394 9.44 6.97 3.26
CA PHE A 394 10.86 6.96 2.91
C PHE A 394 11.22 8.10 1.93
N GLU A 395 10.37 8.39 0.94
CA GLU A 395 10.57 9.58 0.07
C GLU A 395 10.49 10.89 0.85
N ALA A 396 9.49 11.03 1.71
CA ALA A 396 9.34 12.22 2.55
C ALA A 396 10.58 12.41 3.44
N TYR A 397 11.07 11.32 4.05
CA TYR A 397 12.30 11.31 4.83
C TYR A 397 13.52 11.73 4.01
N LYS A 398 13.71 11.19 2.80
CA LYS A 398 14.83 11.57 1.93
C LYS A 398 14.80 13.07 1.62
N LYS A 399 13.65 13.59 1.20
CA LYS A 399 13.46 15.02 0.93
C LYS A 399 13.76 15.89 2.16
N ASP A 400 13.34 15.46 3.34
CA ASP A 400 13.63 16.19 4.58
C ASP A 400 15.10 16.16 4.95
N SER A 401 15.74 15.01 4.80
CA SER A 401 17.15 14.81 5.13
C SER A 401 18.07 15.68 4.25
N GLU A 402 17.80 15.75 2.95
CA GLU A 402 18.56 16.56 2.00
C GLU A 402 18.45 18.05 2.34
N ASN A 403 17.24 18.51 2.64
CA ASN A 403 16.94 19.90 2.98
C ASN A 403 17.33 20.28 4.42
N PHE A 404 17.78 19.35 5.25
CA PHE A 404 18.20 19.60 6.63
C PHE A 404 19.68 20.03 6.74
N THR A 405 20.44 20.02 5.64
CA THR A 405 21.85 20.42 5.67
C THR A 405 21.95 21.94 5.79
N ILE A 406 22.03 22.45 7.02
CA ILE A 406 21.92 23.89 7.37
C ILE A 406 23.14 24.72 6.91
N THR A 407 24.22 24.12 6.40
CA THR A 407 25.39 24.89 5.94
C THR A 407 26.22 24.11 4.91
N SER A 408 26.65 24.80 3.84
CA SER A 408 27.73 24.35 2.96
C SER A 408 28.99 24.10 3.79
N GLY A 409 29.20 22.84 4.21
CA GLY A 409 30.32 22.45 5.07
C GLY A 409 29.98 21.39 6.14
N SER A 410 28.70 21.16 6.45
CA SER A 410 28.27 20.00 7.26
C SER A 410 28.13 18.79 6.34
N THR A 411 28.87 17.70 6.60
CA THR A 411 28.90 16.54 5.71
C THR A 411 27.80 15.52 5.97
N THR A 412 27.04 15.60 7.09
CA THR A 412 26.03 14.58 7.45
C THR A 412 24.76 15.12 8.14
N LEU A 413 23.65 14.38 7.99
CA LEU A 413 22.35 14.68 8.60
C LEU A 413 22.45 14.84 10.12
N THR A 414 23.21 13.98 10.79
CA THR A 414 23.30 13.99 12.26
C THR A 414 24.12 15.12 12.82
N THR A 415 25.15 15.54 12.09
CA THR A 415 25.93 16.74 12.41
C THR A 415 25.02 17.97 12.41
N SER A 416 24.20 18.11 11.37
CA SER A 416 23.26 19.21 11.24
C SER A 416 22.19 19.18 12.36
N LEU A 417 21.62 18.00 12.65
CA LEU A 417 20.60 17.83 13.69
C LEU A 417 21.15 18.14 15.09
N THR A 418 22.27 17.54 15.44
CA THR A 418 22.95 17.75 16.71
C THR A 418 23.39 19.20 16.88
N GLY A 419 23.94 19.80 15.83
CA GLY A 419 24.40 21.19 15.82
C GLY A 419 23.26 22.17 16.09
N PHE A 420 22.12 22.00 15.41
CA PHE A 420 20.94 22.84 15.65
C PHE A 420 20.43 22.71 17.09
N LEU A 421 20.25 21.49 17.60
CA LEU A 421 19.72 21.27 18.96
C LEU A 421 20.68 21.81 20.04
N ASN A 422 21.99 21.63 19.87
CA ASN A 422 22.98 22.18 20.79
C ASN A 422 23.06 23.71 20.73
N LYS A 423 22.92 24.30 19.54
CA LYS A 423 22.82 25.76 19.39
C LYS A 423 21.63 26.29 20.18
N GLN A 424 20.46 25.67 20.07
CA GLN A 424 19.28 26.07 20.84
C GLN A 424 19.49 25.96 22.36
N ILE A 425 20.17 24.90 22.84
CA ILE A 425 20.57 24.79 24.25
C ILE A 425 21.50 25.95 24.67
N MET A 426 22.50 26.25 23.83
CA MET A 426 23.45 27.32 24.10
C MET A 426 22.78 28.70 24.14
N ASP A 427 21.90 28.99 23.18
CA ASP A 427 21.15 30.25 23.10
C ASP A 427 20.21 30.44 24.32
N LEU A 428 19.67 29.34 24.87
CA LEU A 428 18.88 29.37 26.10
C LEU A 428 19.73 29.61 27.36
N GLY A 429 21.01 29.27 27.35
CA GLY A 429 21.90 29.38 28.52
C GLY A 429 21.60 28.39 29.65
N GLN A 430 20.80 27.35 29.40
CA GLN A 430 20.32 26.36 30.37
C GLN A 430 20.15 24.97 29.71
N TYR A 431 19.99 23.91 30.52
CA TYR A 431 19.86 22.51 30.08
C TYR A 431 21.11 21.94 29.41
N TYR A 432 22.30 22.35 29.83
CA TYR A 432 23.56 21.82 29.30
C TYR A 432 23.71 20.30 29.50
N GLU A 433 23.03 19.71 30.50
CA GLU A 433 22.95 18.26 30.69
C GLU A 433 22.20 17.53 29.55
N ARG A 434 21.48 18.27 28.70
CA ARG A 434 20.82 17.78 27.48
C ARG A 434 21.67 17.96 26.23
N ALA A 435 22.86 18.55 26.32
CA ALA A 435 23.74 18.71 25.18
C ALA A 435 24.10 17.34 24.57
N LEU A 436 24.04 17.29 23.24
CA LEU A 436 24.23 16.09 22.46
C LEU A 436 25.67 16.01 21.96
N PHE A 437 26.26 14.82 22.06
CA PHE A 437 27.58 14.54 21.47
C PHE A 437 27.40 13.63 20.27
N LEU A 438 28.07 13.96 19.16
CA LEU A 438 28.06 13.10 17.98
C LEU A 438 28.57 11.71 18.34
N LYS A 439 27.78 10.69 18.00
CA LYS A 439 28.14 9.30 18.20
C LYS A 439 28.80 8.77 16.93
N SER A 440 30.09 8.44 17.03
CA SER A 440 30.82 7.79 15.92
C SER A 440 30.08 6.55 15.44
N GLY A 441 29.99 6.38 14.12
CA GLY A 441 29.31 5.27 13.46
C GLY A 441 27.82 5.48 13.20
N PHE A 442 27.15 6.48 13.80
CA PHE A 442 25.72 6.72 13.58
C PHE A 442 25.39 6.95 12.10
N ASP A 443 26.13 7.84 11.44
CA ASP A 443 25.93 8.17 10.02
C ASP A 443 26.09 6.95 9.12
N ALA A 444 27.06 6.07 9.43
CA ALA A 444 27.26 4.84 8.68
C ALA A 444 26.04 3.91 8.80
N ILE A 445 25.34 3.93 9.93
CA ILE A 445 24.19 3.05 10.15
C ILE A 445 22.92 3.63 9.55
N VAL A 446 22.75 4.95 9.60
CA VAL A 446 21.73 5.63 8.77
C VAL A 446 21.92 5.26 7.31
N ALA A 447 23.14 5.40 6.78
CA ALA A 447 23.44 5.10 5.38
C ALA A 447 23.13 3.63 5.02
N ARG A 448 23.44 2.68 5.92
CA ARG A 448 23.10 1.26 5.71
C ARG A 448 21.60 0.98 5.80
N ALA A 449 20.87 1.67 6.68
CA ALA A 449 19.43 1.55 6.73
C ALA A 449 18.79 2.14 5.46
N GLU A 450 19.23 3.31 5.00
CA GLU A 450 18.82 3.91 3.72
C GLU A 450 19.14 3.00 2.52
N GLU A 451 20.32 2.39 2.52
CA GLU A 451 20.74 1.43 1.49
C GLU A 451 19.75 0.26 1.37
N PHE A 452 19.26 -0.29 2.48
CA PHE A 452 18.25 -1.35 2.45
C PHE A 452 16.97 -0.93 1.71
N TYR A 453 16.44 0.28 1.98
CA TYR A 453 15.25 0.79 1.30
C TYR A 453 15.52 1.12 -0.17
N ALA A 454 16.68 1.70 -0.50
CA ALA A 454 17.08 1.95 -1.88
C ALA A 454 17.22 0.65 -2.69
N LEU A 455 17.84 -0.38 -2.11
CA LEU A 455 17.98 -1.71 -2.73
C LEU A 455 16.62 -2.39 -2.93
N THR A 456 15.66 -2.14 -2.05
CA THR A 456 14.30 -2.67 -2.21
C THR A 456 13.65 -2.16 -3.50
N ARG A 457 13.87 -0.89 -3.86
CA ARG A 457 13.41 -0.35 -5.15
C ARG A 457 14.16 -0.89 -6.36
N ALA A 458 15.47 -1.09 -6.23
CA ALA A 458 16.26 -1.71 -7.28
C ALA A 458 15.79 -3.15 -7.56
N ARG A 459 15.39 -3.88 -6.51
CA ARG A 459 14.79 -5.22 -6.64
C ARG A 459 13.47 -5.19 -7.40
N ASP A 460 12.61 -4.19 -7.17
CA ASP A 460 11.33 -4.06 -7.91
C ASP A 460 11.53 -3.95 -9.43
N GLU A 461 12.50 -3.14 -9.87
CA GLU A 461 12.84 -3.04 -11.29
C GLU A 461 13.32 -4.39 -11.82
N ALA A 462 14.19 -5.07 -11.08
CA ALA A 462 14.67 -6.40 -11.46
C ALA A 462 13.55 -7.44 -11.52
N PHE A 463 12.56 -7.38 -10.62
CA PHE A 463 11.40 -8.29 -10.65
C PHE A 463 10.63 -8.17 -11.96
N VAL A 464 10.30 -6.94 -12.35
CA VAL A 464 9.54 -6.69 -13.58
C VAL A 464 10.37 -7.05 -14.81
N GLU A 465 11.65 -6.69 -14.86
CA GLU A 465 12.54 -7.02 -15.98
C GLU A 465 12.72 -8.53 -16.15
N ASN A 466 12.96 -9.26 -15.06
CA ASN A 466 13.10 -10.71 -15.08
C ASN A 466 11.79 -11.41 -15.47
N ALA A 467 10.66 -10.93 -14.96
CA ALA A 467 9.34 -11.42 -15.35
C ALA A 467 9.08 -11.24 -16.85
N LEU A 468 9.33 -10.04 -17.39
CA LEU A 468 9.15 -9.74 -18.81
C LEU A 468 10.06 -10.59 -19.70
N LYS A 469 11.34 -10.72 -19.33
CA LYS A 469 12.29 -11.59 -20.04
C LYS A 469 11.81 -13.04 -20.08
N LYS A 470 11.23 -13.53 -18.98
CA LYS A 470 10.68 -14.89 -18.91
C LYS A 470 9.45 -15.07 -19.79
N LEU A 471 8.57 -14.07 -19.86
CA LEU A 471 7.40 -14.07 -20.73
C LEU A 471 7.79 -14.03 -22.21
N GLU A 472 8.79 -13.22 -22.59
CA GLU A 472 9.27 -13.10 -23.97
C GLU A 472 9.78 -14.45 -24.50
N VAL A 473 10.69 -15.11 -23.76
CA VAL A 473 11.22 -16.43 -24.12
C VAL A 473 10.13 -17.50 -24.30
N ARG A 474 9.00 -17.37 -23.57
CA ARG A 474 7.85 -18.27 -23.69
C ARG A 474 6.94 -17.91 -24.86
N SER A 475 6.71 -16.63 -25.11
CA SER A 475 5.87 -16.14 -26.20
C SER A 475 6.36 -16.56 -27.59
N GLU A 476 7.67 -16.80 -27.73
CA GLU A 476 8.28 -17.36 -28.95
C GLU A 476 7.98 -18.86 -29.16
N LYS A 477 7.58 -19.59 -28.10
CA LYS A 477 7.38 -21.05 -28.11
C LYS A 477 5.92 -21.48 -27.98
N LEU A 478 5.08 -20.63 -27.41
CA LEU A 478 3.65 -20.84 -27.19
C LEU A 478 2.97 -19.51 -27.51
N GLU A 479 1.96 -19.51 -28.38
CA GLU A 479 1.20 -18.28 -28.68
C GLU A 479 0.73 -17.60 -27.38
N GLY A 480 1.30 -16.42 -27.08
CA GLY A 480 0.61 -15.38 -26.31
C GLY A 480 0.33 -15.60 -24.82
N GLU A 481 1.30 -16.00 -23.99
CA GLU A 481 1.21 -15.76 -22.53
C GLU A 481 1.40 -14.26 -22.23
N GLN A 482 0.38 -13.44 -22.51
CA GLN A 482 0.40 -11.98 -22.30
C GLN A 482 -0.04 -11.58 -20.88
N LYS A 483 -0.67 -12.51 -20.14
CA LYS A 483 -1.15 -12.30 -18.77
C LYS A 483 -0.30 -13.10 -17.79
N ALA A 484 0.13 -12.46 -16.71
CA ALA A 484 0.90 -13.10 -15.65
C ALA A 484 0.49 -12.59 -14.27
N VAL A 485 0.79 -13.37 -13.24
CA VAL A 485 0.67 -12.93 -11.85
C VAL A 485 2.07 -12.61 -11.32
N LEU A 486 2.20 -11.57 -10.51
CA LEU A 486 3.40 -11.28 -9.74
C LEU A 486 3.04 -11.13 -8.26
N ILE A 487 3.65 -11.96 -7.42
CA ILE A 487 3.40 -12.04 -5.98
C ILE A 487 4.59 -11.44 -5.24
N THR A 488 4.33 -10.35 -4.51
CA THR A 488 5.35 -9.62 -3.74
C THR A 488 4.77 -9.10 -2.44
N GLY A 489 5.61 -8.85 -1.44
CA GLY A 489 5.22 -8.18 -0.20
C GLY A 489 4.56 -6.83 -0.47
N GLY A 490 3.64 -6.42 0.42
CA GLY A 490 2.87 -5.18 0.27
C GLY A 490 3.74 -3.93 0.05
N TYR A 491 4.94 -3.89 0.64
CA TYR A 491 5.90 -2.79 0.49
C TYR A 491 6.32 -2.52 -0.98
N HIS A 492 6.42 -3.57 -1.80
CA HIS A 492 6.86 -3.48 -3.20
C HIS A 492 5.76 -2.89 -4.11
N THR A 493 4.49 -3.01 -3.71
CA THR A 493 3.33 -2.75 -4.57
C THR A 493 3.28 -1.32 -5.13
N PRO A 494 3.49 -0.24 -4.35
CA PRO A 494 3.45 1.13 -4.90
C PRO A 494 4.47 1.35 -6.02
N ASN A 495 5.70 0.86 -5.85
CA ASN A 495 6.75 1.04 -6.86
C ASN A 495 6.52 0.13 -8.08
N LEU A 496 6.07 -1.11 -7.90
CA LEU A 496 5.68 -1.99 -9.01
C LEU A 496 4.57 -1.37 -9.87
N LYS A 497 3.54 -0.79 -9.26
CA LYS A 497 2.48 -0.04 -9.97
C LYS A 497 3.08 1.10 -10.79
N SER A 498 4.06 1.84 -10.24
CA SER A 498 4.77 2.91 -10.94
C SER A 498 5.60 2.39 -12.12
N ILE A 499 6.36 1.31 -11.94
CA ILE A 499 7.19 0.68 -13.00
C ILE A 499 6.31 0.23 -14.16
N LEU A 500 5.21 -0.47 -13.89
CA LEU A 500 4.30 -0.97 -14.92
C LEU A 500 3.63 0.19 -15.69
N ARG A 501 3.24 1.27 -15.01
CA ARG A 501 2.76 2.50 -15.67
C ARG A 501 3.79 3.10 -16.60
N ARG A 502 5.05 3.24 -16.14
CA ARG A 502 6.16 3.76 -16.97
C ARG A 502 6.44 2.89 -18.20
N LYS A 503 6.36 1.57 -18.04
CA LYS A 503 6.55 0.60 -19.13
C LYS A 503 5.30 0.40 -20.00
N ASN A 504 4.21 1.14 -19.76
CA ASN A 504 2.94 1.04 -20.47
C ASN A 504 2.32 -0.37 -20.44
N ILE A 505 2.36 -1.03 -19.28
CA ILE A 505 1.82 -2.36 -19.04
C ILE A 505 0.63 -2.27 -18.09
N SER A 506 -0.51 -2.83 -18.49
CA SER A 506 -1.72 -2.83 -17.68
C SER A 506 -1.52 -3.66 -16.40
N TYR A 507 -2.18 -3.28 -15.31
CA TYR A 507 -2.15 -4.06 -14.07
C TYR A 507 -3.46 -4.07 -13.31
N ILE A 508 -3.62 -5.11 -12.49
CA ILE A 508 -4.62 -5.23 -11.43
C ILE A 508 -3.88 -5.51 -10.13
N SER A 509 -4.16 -4.75 -9.06
CA SER A 509 -3.58 -4.95 -7.73
C SER A 509 -4.61 -5.61 -6.82
N VAL A 510 -4.28 -6.80 -6.33
CA VAL A 510 -5.12 -7.63 -5.47
C VAL A 510 -4.48 -7.74 -4.09
N GLN A 511 -5.28 -7.46 -3.07
CA GLN A 511 -4.86 -7.57 -1.67
C GLN A 511 -5.66 -8.67 -0.98
N PRO A 512 -5.03 -9.80 -0.60
CA PRO A 512 -5.64 -10.82 0.23
C PRO A 512 -6.05 -10.28 1.61
N GLN A 513 -7.14 -10.82 2.16
CA GLN A 513 -7.58 -10.46 3.50
C GLN A 513 -6.67 -11.07 4.57
N VAL A 514 -6.30 -10.25 5.55
CA VAL A 514 -5.50 -10.63 6.71
C VAL A 514 -6.38 -10.49 7.95
N LEU A 515 -6.65 -11.59 8.65
CA LEU A 515 -7.61 -11.66 9.75
C LEU A 515 -6.97 -11.43 11.14
N HIS A 516 -5.64 -11.53 11.21
CA HIS A 516 -4.87 -11.37 12.45
C HIS A 516 -3.61 -10.56 12.17
N GLU A 517 -3.09 -9.87 13.18
CA GLU A 517 -1.84 -9.12 13.07
C GLU A 517 -0.65 -10.05 12.74
N THR A 518 0.25 -9.58 11.89
CA THR A 518 1.45 -10.33 11.53
C THR A 518 2.45 -10.31 12.67
N ASN A 519 2.98 -11.48 13.05
CA ASN A 519 4.01 -11.56 14.09
C ASN A 519 5.36 -11.02 13.56
N HIS A 520 5.62 -9.73 13.80
CA HIS A 520 6.82 -9.04 13.32
C HIS A 520 8.12 -9.68 13.82
N ARG A 521 8.21 -10.09 15.08
CA ARG A 521 9.41 -10.73 15.64
C ARG A 521 9.74 -12.03 14.91
N ARG A 522 8.72 -12.80 14.57
CA ARG A 522 8.87 -14.05 13.83
C ARG A 522 9.29 -13.79 12.38
N TYR A 523 8.70 -12.79 11.73
CA TYR A 523 9.10 -12.36 10.39
C TYR A 523 10.58 -11.91 10.36
N GLU A 524 10.98 -11.04 11.28
CA GLU A 524 12.36 -10.57 11.42
C GLU A 524 13.32 -11.72 11.70
N LYS A 525 12.97 -12.64 12.61
CA LYS A 525 13.77 -13.83 12.89
C LYS A 525 13.98 -14.68 11.63
N LEU A 526 12.91 -15.01 10.89
CA LEU A 526 13.01 -15.82 9.67
C LEU A 526 13.88 -15.15 8.60
N ARG A 527 13.76 -13.83 8.43
CA ARG A 527 14.60 -13.06 7.51
C ARG A 527 16.08 -13.04 7.96
N LEU A 528 16.35 -12.88 9.25
CA LEU A 528 17.72 -12.88 9.78
C LEU A 528 18.38 -14.26 9.71
N ASP A 529 17.61 -15.32 9.96
CA ASP A 529 18.07 -16.71 10.00
C ASP A 529 18.25 -17.35 8.60
N GLN A 530 17.91 -16.63 7.51
CA GLN A 530 18.12 -17.11 6.15
C GLN A 530 19.61 -17.35 5.86
N LYS A 531 19.99 -18.63 5.76
CA LYS A 531 21.32 -19.05 5.30
C LYS A 531 21.26 -19.22 3.79
N PHE A 532 22.22 -18.64 3.08
CA PHE A 532 22.33 -18.78 1.64
C PHE A 532 22.91 -20.15 1.30
N SER A 533 22.29 -20.86 0.35
CA SER A 533 22.86 -22.11 -0.14
C SER A 533 24.18 -21.82 -0.88
N ALA A 534 25.12 -22.78 -0.84
CA ALA A 534 26.37 -22.66 -1.60
C ALA A 534 26.10 -22.49 -3.11
N HIS A 535 24.97 -23.02 -3.61
CA HIS A 535 24.55 -22.87 -5.00
C HIS A 535 24.08 -21.43 -5.31
N PHE A 536 23.36 -20.79 -4.39
CA PHE A 536 22.96 -19.39 -4.50
C PHE A 536 24.16 -18.44 -4.46
N LEU A 537 25.12 -18.70 -3.55
CA LEU A 537 26.38 -17.95 -3.48
C LEU A 537 27.25 -18.17 -4.73
N GLY A 538 27.26 -19.39 -5.30
CA GLY A 538 27.95 -19.70 -6.54
C GLY A 538 27.35 -19.02 -7.77
N ALA A 539 26.02 -18.89 -7.85
CA ALA A 539 25.33 -18.16 -8.94
C ALA A 539 25.75 -16.68 -8.99
N VAL A 540 25.90 -16.07 -7.80
CA VAL A 540 26.35 -14.69 -7.63
C VAL A 540 27.82 -14.53 -8.02
N ALA A 541 28.67 -15.46 -7.62
CA ALA A 541 30.11 -15.40 -7.91
C ALA A 541 30.45 -15.54 -9.41
N VAL A 542 29.63 -16.26 -10.18
CA VAL A 542 29.90 -16.55 -11.59
C VAL A 542 29.06 -15.65 -12.54
N GLY A 543 28.21 -14.76 -12.01
CA GLY A 543 27.34 -13.90 -12.83
C GLY A 543 26.39 -14.68 -13.75
N SER A 544 26.08 -15.95 -13.41
CA SER A 544 25.35 -16.86 -14.29
C SER A 544 23.87 -16.92 -13.92
N PRO A 545 22.95 -16.62 -14.86
CA PRO A 545 21.51 -16.62 -14.62
C PRO A 545 20.87 -18.02 -14.55
N ALA A 546 21.66 -19.10 -14.63
CA ALA A 546 21.15 -20.46 -14.88
C ALA A 546 21.02 -21.36 -13.63
N ALA A 547 21.29 -20.84 -12.42
CA ALA A 547 21.21 -21.64 -11.20
C ALA A 547 19.82 -21.53 -10.54
N THR A 548 19.01 -22.60 -10.63
CA THR A 548 17.81 -22.78 -9.79
C THR A 548 18.24 -22.95 -8.34
N ALA A 549 17.98 -21.96 -7.50
CA ALA A 549 18.29 -22.03 -6.08
C ALA A 549 17.23 -21.28 -5.26
N ARG A 550 16.57 -22.00 -4.35
CA ARG A 550 15.69 -21.40 -3.35
C ARG A 550 16.53 -20.84 -2.20
N ILE A 551 16.12 -19.71 -1.65
CA ILE A 551 16.61 -19.18 -0.38
C ILE A 551 15.73 -19.81 0.71
N VAL A 552 16.29 -20.73 1.51
CA VAL A 552 15.53 -21.45 2.55
C VAL A 552 16.16 -21.16 3.92
N PRO A 553 15.38 -20.79 4.96
CA PRO A 553 15.88 -20.83 6.33
C PRO A 553 16.17 -22.30 6.71
N VAL A 554 17.41 -22.58 7.12
CA VAL A 554 17.81 -23.94 7.54
C VAL A 554 17.13 -24.28 8.86
N MET A 555 16.34 -25.35 8.88
CA MET A 555 15.97 -26.02 10.12
C MET A 555 17.09 -27.00 10.49
N ASP A 556 17.72 -26.78 11.64
CA ASP A 556 18.51 -27.84 12.29
C ASP A 556 17.54 -28.93 12.73
N GLY A 557 17.56 -30.05 12.00
CA GLY A 557 16.75 -31.22 12.33
C GLY A 557 16.35 -32.05 11.13
N LEU A 558 17.33 -32.59 10.39
CA LEU A 558 17.19 -33.80 9.56
C LEU A 558 18.57 -34.27 9.05
N THR A 559 19.55 -34.40 9.95
CA THR A 559 20.74 -35.23 9.72
C THR A 559 20.66 -36.45 10.63
N GLY A 560 20.02 -37.51 10.15
CA GLY A 560 19.85 -38.71 10.96
C GLY A 560 18.95 -39.80 10.37
N ALA A 561 19.07 -40.11 9.09
CA ALA A 561 18.58 -41.39 8.57
C ALA A 561 19.49 -41.83 7.42
N ARG A 562 20.52 -42.61 7.76
CA ARG A 562 21.32 -43.36 6.79
C ARG A 562 20.41 -44.37 6.10
N LEU A 563 20.33 -44.29 4.77
CA LEU A 563 19.90 -45.40 3.92
C LEU A 563 20.95 -46.50 4.06
N ALA A 564 20.55 -47.60 4.70
CA ALA A 564 21.21 -48.90 4.58
C ALA A 564 20.17 -49.85 4.00
N GLY A 565 20.47 -50.43 2.84
CA GLY A 565 19.60 -51.42 2.19
C GLY A 565 19.88 -51.57 0.70
N GLU A 566 21.08 -52.05 0.35
CA GLU A 566 21.29 -52.86 -0.85
C GLU A 566 21.24 -54.33 -0.42
N VAL A 567 20.18 -55.05 -0.80
CA VAL A 567 20.16 -56.37 -1.47
C VAL A 567 18.83 -56.47 -2.21
#